data_AF-A0A6I1GKJ2-F1
#
_entry.id   AF-A0A6I1GKJ2-F1
#
_cell.length_a   1.000
_cell.length_b   1.000
_cell.length_c   1.000
_cell.angle_alpha   90.00
_cell.angle_beta   90.00
_cell.angle_gamma   90.00
#
_symmetry.space_group_name_H-M   'P 1'
#
loop_
_entity.id
_entity.type
_entity.pdbx_description
1 polymer ?
#
loop_
_entity_poly.entity_id
_entity_poly.type
_entity_poly.pdbx_seq_one_letter_code
_entity_poly.pdbx_strand_id
1 'polypeptide(L)'
;MGFATTVMWFVVGIVLARWLLGWLLDGVPPRPVRILAALRPRRPRSTVSEPTRAVLLELELRRIADCIQAEYASCRPAKAERLRSWVIAYDRVLLELCEVSEIPPPRRGLPLSAAQRFDLEHALVGSGRSW
;
A
#
# COMPACT_ATOMS: atom_id res chain seq x y z
N MET A 1 -45.95 16.24 -16.95
CA MET A 1 -45.14 15.00 -16.94
C MET A 1 -43.65 15.32 -16.67
N GLY A 2 -43.32 15.90 -15.52
CA GLY A 2 -41.94 16.34 -15.22
C GLY A 2 -41.43 15.99 -13.82
N PHE A 3 -42.31 15.56 -12.90
CA PHE A 3 -41.95 15.25 -11.52
C PHE A 3 -41.40 13.82 -11.34
N ALA A 4 -41.85 12.87 -12.15
CA ALA A 4 -41.40 11.48 -12.05
C ALA A 4 -39.92 11.29 -12.47
N THR A 5 -39.46 12.06 -13.45
CA THR A 5 -38.07 12.02 -13.93
C THR A 5 -37.11 12.62 -12.92
N THR A 6 -37.46 13.74 -12.27
CA THR A 6 -36.62 14.37 -11.24
C THR A 6 -36.43 13.47 -10.02
N VAL A 7 -37.49 12.80 -9.56
CA VAL A 7 -37.41 11.85 -8.44
C VAL A 7 -36.53 10.65 -8.82
N MET A 8 -36.64 10.14 -10.05
CA MET A 8 -35.81 9.03 -10.52
C MET A 8 -34.32 9.40 -10.56
N TRP A 9 -33.97 10.58 -11.08
CA TRP A 9 -32.58 11.08 -11.07
C TRP A 9 -32.05 11.32 -9.66
N PHE A 10 -32.89 11.77 -8.73
CA PHE A 10 -32.48 11.99 -7.34
C PHE A 10 -32.14 10.67 -6.63
N VAL A 11 -32.96 9.63 -6.84
CA VAL A 11 -32.70 8.29 -6.29
C VAL A 11 -31.42 7.69 -6.90
N VAL A 12 -31.23 7.82 -8.22
CA VAL A 12 -30.00 7.38 -8.89
C VAL A 12 -28.78 8.11 -8.34
N GLY A 13 -28.89 9.42 -8.13
CA GLY A 13 -27.83 10.25 -7.53
C GLY A 13 -27.47 9.84 -6.11
N ILE A 14 -28.47 9.56 -5.26
CA ILE A 14 -28.25 9.08 -3.88
C ILE A 14 -27.60 7.70 -3.88
N VAL A 15 -28.04 6.79 -4.76
CA VAL A 15 -27.44 5.45 -4.87
C VAL A 15 -25.99 5.56 -5.33
N LEU A 16 -25.70 6.37 -6.34
CA LEU A 16 -24.34 6.63 -6.82
C LEU A 16 -23.47 7.25 -5.74
N ALA A 17 -23.96 8.27 -5.03
CA ALA A 17 -23.24 8.94 -3.96
C ALA A 17 -22.95 7.98 -2.80
N ARG A 18 -23.93 7.16 -2.39
CA ARG A 18 -23.73 6.15 -1.33
C ARG A 18 -22.76 5.06 -1.76
N TRP A 19 -22.76 4.69 -3.04
CA TRP A 19 -21.84 3.73 -3.61
C TRP A 19 -20.41 4.27 -3.67
N LEU A 20 -20.25 5.54 -4.08
CA LEU A 20 -18.97 6.25 -4.11
C LEU A 20 -18.43 6.50 -2.70
N LEU A 21 -19.29 6.83 -1.75
CA LEU A 21 -18.94 7.07 -0.36
C LEU A 21 -18.56 5.76 0.35
N GLY A 22 -19.27 4.65 0.07
CA GLY A 22 -18.88 3.33 0.55
C GLY A 22 -17.52 2.90 0.00
N TRP A 23 -17.26 3.16 -1.29
CA TRP A 23 -15.92 2.94 -1.86
C TRP A 23 -14.83 3.78 -1.17
N LEU A 24 -15.11 5.06 -0.92
CA LEU A 24 -14.17 5.99 -0.29
C LEU A 24 -13.89 5.64 1.17
N LEU A 25 -14.89 5.12 1.90
CA LEU A 25 -14.81 4.81 3.33
C LEU A 25 -14.29 3.39 3.63
N ASP A 26 -14.69 2.38 2.85
CA ASP A 26 -14.33 0.97 3.13
C ASP A 26 -12.96 0.56 2.58
N GLY A 27 -12.38 1.34 1.66
CA GLY A 27 -11.04 1.06 1.10
C GLY A 27 -10.95 -0.25 0.29
N VAL A 28 -12.07 -0.93 0.03
CA VAL A 28 -12.14 -2.14 -0.80
C VAL A 28 -12.30 -1.70 -2.25
N PRO A 29 -11.26 -1.87 -3.10
CA PRO A 29 -11.34 -1.41 -4.49
C PRO A 29 -12.37 -2.21 -5.29
N PRO A 30 -13.16 -1.56 -6.17
CA PRO A 30 -14.17 -2.21 -6.97
C PRO A 30 -13.52 -3.21 -7.94
N ARG A 31 -14.22 -4.31 -8.22
CA ARG A 31 -13.77 -5.43 -9.07
C ARG A 31 -13.02 -5.01 -10.36
N PRO A 32 -13.44 -4.00 -11.15
CA PRO A 32 -12.70 -3.61 -12.35
C PRO A 32 -11.29 -3.08 -12.06
N VAL A 33 -11.10 -2.39 -10.93
CA VAL A 33 -9.77 -1.86 -10.53
C VAL A 33 -8.84 -2.99 -10.11
N ARG A 34 -9.37 -4.09 -9.53
CA ARG A 34 -8.58 -5.30 -9.23
C ARG A 34 -8.05 -5.97 -10.49
N ILE A 35 -8.84 -5.98 -11.58
CA ILE A 35 -8.43 -6.55 -12.87
C ILE A 35 -7.36 -5.67 -13.51
N LEU A 36 -7.52 -4.35 -13.48
CA LEU A 36 -6.50 -3.40 -13.96
C LEU A 36 -5.20 -3.46 -13.14
N ALA A 37 -5.30 -3.68 -11.82
CA ALA A 37 -4.13 -3.89 -10.97
C ALA A 37 -3.43 -5.23 -11.27
N ALA A 38 -4.18 -6.28 -11.60
CA ALA A 38 -3.63 -7.57 -12.03
C ALA A 38 -2.98 -7.50 -13.43
N LEU A 39 -3.49 -6.61 -14.30
CA LEU A 39 -2.94 -6.34 -15.63
C LEU A 39 -1.81 -5.31 -15.63
N ARG A 40 -1.42 -4.77 -14.47
CA ARG A 40 -0.35 -3.77 -14.40
C ARG A 40 0.95 -4.45 -14.84
N PRO A 41 1.55 -4.05 -15.97
CA PRO A 41 2.75 -4.70 -16.47
C PRO A 41 3.84 -4.57 -15.41
N ARG A 42 4.40 -5.72 -15.03
CA ARG A 42 5.56 -5.83 -14.14
C ARG A 42 6.64 -4.90 -14.72
N ARG A 43 6.93 -3.82 -14.00
CA ARG A 43 7.85 -2.76 -14.45
C ARG A 43 9.15 -3.44 -14.89
N PRO A 44 9.71 -3.11 -16.08
CA PRO A 44 10.95 -3.74 -16.53
C PRO A 44 12.02 -3.57 -15.45
N ARG A 45 12.52 -4.71 -14.97
CA ARG A 45 13.50 -4.84 -13.88
C ARG A 45 14.74 -4.06 -14.34
N SER A 46 15.00 -2.92 -13.71
CA SER A 46 16.19 -2.13 -13.99
C SER A 46 17.43 -3.00 -13.77
N THR A 47 18.36 -2.97 -14.73
CA THR A 47 19.61 -3.74 -14.79
C THR A 47 20.64 -3.29 -13.77
N VAL A 48 20.21 -2.99 -12.54
CA VAL A 48 21.11 -2.85 -11.40
C VAL A 48 21.44 -4.26 -10.96
N SER A 49 22.72 -4.61 -10.88
CA SER A 49 23.17 -5.91 -10.38
C SER A 49 22.43 -6.24 -9.07
N GLU A 50 21.80 -7.42 -9.06
CA GLU A 50 20.90 -7.91 -8.01
C GLU A 50 21.40 -7.72 -6.56
N PRO A 51 22.71 -7.88 -6.23
CA PRO A 51 23.20 -7.60 -4.87
C PRO A 51 23.10 -6.12 -4.48
N THR A 52 23.32 -5.19 -5.42
CA THR A 52 23.22 -3.75 -5.15
C THR A 52 21.78 -3.33 -4.88
N ARG A 53 20.81 -3.98 -5.53
CA ARG A 53 19.39 -3.66 -5.36
C ARG A 53 18.90 -3.96 -3.95
N ALA A 54 19.28 -5.10 -3.37
CA ALA A 54 18.88 -5.46 -2.02
C ALA A 54 19.39 -4.45 -0.99
N VAL A 55 20.66 -4.05 -1.07
CA VAL A 55 21.27 -3.06 -0.16
C VAL A 55 20.59 -1.69 -0.29
N LEU A 56 20.24 -1.26 -1.50
CA LEU A 56 19.51 -0.01 -1.69
C LEU A 56 18.11 -0.04 -1.07
N LEU A 57 17.43 -1.19 -1.13
CA LEU A 57 16.13 -1.38 -0.49
C LEU A 57 16.24 -1.41 1.04
N GLU A 58 17.29 -2.03 1.60
CA GLU A 58 17.59 -1.97 3.04
C GLU A 58 17.80 -0.52 3.51
N LEU A 59 18.61 0.27 2.78
CA LEU A 59 18.84 1.67 3.08
C LEU A 59 17.55 2.50 2.98
N GLU A 60 16.71 2.23 1.99
CA GLU A 60 15.43 2.92 1.84
C GLU A 60 14.45 2.53 2.96
N LEU A 61 14.43 1.27 3.42
CA LEU A 61 13.63 0.86 4.59
C LEU A 61 14.06 1.62 5.85
N ARG A 62 15.36 1.71 6.10
CA ARG A 62 15.90 2.48 7.23
C ARG A 62 15.48 3.94 7.16
N ARG A 63 15.65 4.57 6.01
CA ARG A 63 15.26 5.96 5.78
C ARG A 63 13.76 6.18 6.02
N ILE A 64 12.91 5.27 5.55
CA ILE A 64 11.46 5.37 5.78
C ILE A 64 11.13 5.19 7.26
N ALA A 65 11.78 4.26 7.96
CA ALA A 65 11.61 4.07 9.40
C ALA A 65 11.97 5.35 10.17
N ASP A 66 13.08 6.00 9.83
CA ASP A 66 13.46 7.29 10.40
C ASP A 66 12.40 8.38 10.11
N CYS A 67 11.85 8.40 8.89
CA CYS A 67 10.77 9.33 8.53
C CYS A 67 9.49 9.08 9.32
N ILE A 68 9.14 7.82 9.58
CA ILE A 68 8.00 7.43 10.42
C ILE A 68 8.23 7.93 11.85
N GLN A 69 9.42 7.70 12.43
CA GLN A 69 9.76 8.15 13.77
C GLN A 69 9.74 9.68 13.89
N ALA A 70 10.30 10.38 12.91
CA ALA A 70 10.27 11.84 12.85
C ALA A 70 8.83 12.38 12.76
N GLU A 71 7.96 11.73 11.99
CA GLU A 71 6.55 12.12 11.89
C GLU A 71 5.79 11.83 13.21
N TYR A 72 6.09 10.71 13.88
CA TYR A 72 5.59 10.40 15.23
C TYR A 72 6.03 11.43 16.27
N ALA A 73 7.25 11.94 16.21
CA ALA A 73 7.73 13.00 17.11
C ALA A 73 7.15 14.38 16.78
N SER A 74 6.61 14.57 15.57
CA SER A 74 6.10 15.86 15.11
C SER A 74 4.65 16.13 15.54
N CYS A 75 4.28 17.41 15.55
CA CYS A 75 2.91 17.91 15.72
C CYS A 75 2.34 18.51 14.42
N ARG A 76 2.76 17.99 13.26
CA ARG A 76 2.34 18.52 11.97
C ARG A 76 0.86 18.24 11.69
N PRO A 77 0.18 19.09 10.90
CA PRO A 77 -1.19 18.83 10.48
C PRO A 77 -1.27 17.52 9.67
N ALA A 78 -2.44 16.87 9.75
CA ALA A 78 -2.72 15.60 9.08
C ALA A 78 -1.74 14.45 9.41
N LYS A 79 -1.13 14.46 10.60
CA LYS A 79 -0.17 13.45 11.08
C LYS A 79 -0.63 12.01 10.83
N ALA A 80 -1.88 11.69 11.15
CA ALA A 80 -2.40 10.33 10.98
C ALA A 80 -2.37 9.86 9.51
N GLU A 81 -2.68 10.75 8.57
CA GLU A 81 -2.66 10.45 7.14
C GLU A 81 -1.24 10.34 6.60
N ARG A 82 -0.33 11.20 7.07
CA ARG A 82 1.10 11.12 6.76
C ARG A 82 1.75 9.84 7.29
N LEU A 83 1.40 9.43 8.50
CA LEU A 83 1.87 8.16 9.06
C LEU A 83 1.33 6.98 8.24
N ARG A 84 0.06 7.01 7.83
CA ARG A 84 -0.49 5.97 6.94
C ARG A 84 0.24 5.90 5.61
N SER A 85 0.56 7.03 4.98
CA SER A 85 1.28 7.03 3.71
C SER A 85 2.70 6.47 3.86
N TRP A 86 3.41 6.83 4.93
CA TRP A 86 4.72 6.25 5.23
C TRP A 86 4.66 4.75 5.51
N VAL A 87 3.65 4.27 6.24
CA VAL A 87 3.47 2.84 6.51
C VAL A 87 3.20 2.06 5.21
N ILE A 88 2.38 2.60 4.31
CA ILE A 88 2.14 1.98 2.99
C ILE A 88 3.42 1.95 2.16
N ALA A 89 4.23 3.02 2.20
CA ALA A 89 5.52 3.06 1.53
C ALA A 89 6.47 2.01 2.11
N TYR A 90 6.55 1.91 3.44
CA TYR A 90 7.34 0.91 4.14
C TYR A 90 6.95 -0.52 3.74
N ASP A 91 5.66 -0.86 3.82
CA ASP A 91 5.17 -2.19 3.46
C ASP A 91 5.48 -2.55 2.00
N ARG A 92 5.46 -1.55 1.10
CA ARG A 92 5.80 -1.76 -0.30
C ARG A 92 7.27 -2.09 -0.52
N VAL A 93 8.18 -1.35 0.13
CA VAL A 93 9.62 -1.61 0.06
C VAL A 93 9.95 -2.95 0.72
N LEU A 94 9.28 -3.28 1.83
CA LEU A 94 9.45 -4.56 2.52
C LEU A 94 9.10 -5.75 1.61
N LEU A 95 7.98 -5.65 0.88
CA LEU A 95 7.59 -6.67 -0.10
C LEU A 95 8.56 -6.76 -1.28
N GLU A 96 9.09 -5.63 -1.75
CA GLU A 96 10.09 -5.61 -2.82
C GLU A 96 11.41 -6.25 -2.37
N LEU A 97 11.83 -6.03 -1.12
CA LEU A 97 13.00 -6.66 -0.54
C LEU A 97 12.80 -8.17 -0.35
N CYS A 98 11.60 -8.60 0.04
CA CYS A 98 11.23 -10.02 0.08
C CYS A 98 11.31 -10.66 -1.31
N GLU A 99 10.83 -9.98 -2.35
CA GLU A 99 10.92 -10.48 -3.73
C GLU A 99 12.38 -10.64 -4.19
N VAL A 100 13.26 -9.68 -3.87
CA VAL A 100 14.68 -9.76 -4.22
C VAL A 100 15.41 -10.82 -3.39
N SER A 101 14.96 -11.09 -2.17
CA SER A 101 15.55 -12.10 -1.27
C SER A 101 14.90 -13.48 -1.42
N GLU A 102 14.04 -13.68 -2.42
CA GLU A 102 13.31 -14.93 -2.70
C GLU A 102 12.46 -15.44 -1.51
N ILE A 103 12.05 -14.53 -0.61
CA ILE A 103 11.17 -14.85 0.51
C ILE A 103 9.73 -14.86 0.00
N PRO A 104 8.93 -15.91 0.29
CA PRO A 104 7.57 -16.01 -0.20
C PRO A 104 6.72 -14.83 0.30
N PRO A 105 6.02 -14.12 -0.60
CA PRO A 105 5.19 -12.99 -0.20
C PRO A 105 3.96 -13.46 0.61
N PRO A 106 3.39 -12.59 1.45
CA PRO A 106 2.20 -12.91 2.22
C PRO A 106 1.00 -13.13 1.30
N ARG A 107 0.06 -13.98 1.73
CA ARG A 107 -1.14 -14.34 0.95
C ARG A 107 -2.11 -13.17 0.70
N ARG A 108 -2.03 -12.10 1.48
CA ARG A 108 -2.90 -10.91 1.38
C ARG A 108 -2.11 -9.72 0.85
N GLY A 109 -2.77 -8.89 0.04
CA GLY A 109 -2.20 -7.65 -0.49
C GLY A 109 -2.09 -6.55 0.56
N LEU A 110 -1.53 -5.42 0.16
CA LEU A 110 -1.34 -4.23 1.00
C LEU A 110 -2.67 -3.65 1.53
N PRO A 111 -2.65 -2.96 2.69
CA PRO A 111 -1.53 -2.81 3.63
C PRO A 111 -1.30 -4.09 4.46
N LEU A 112 -0.07 -4.29 4.94
CA LEU A 112 0.25 -5.45 5.78
C LEU A 112 -0.31 -5.26 7.18
N SER A 113 -0.81 -6.36 7.78
CA SER A 113 -1.08 -6.35 9.21
C SER A 113 0.22 -6.28 10.00
N ALA A 114 0.17 -5.81 11.25
CA ALA A 114 1.36 -5.74 12.11
C ALA A 114 2.06 -7.10 12.26
N ALA A 115 1.29 -8.19 12.41
CA ALA A 115 1.83 -9.54 12.48
C ALA A 115 2.51 -9.96 11.17
N GLN A 116 1.87 -9.72 10.02
CA GLN A 116 2.47 -10.03 8.72
C GLN A 116 3.76 -9.25 8.48
N ARG A 117 3.79 -7.97 8.87
CA ARG A 117 4.99 -7.16 8.80
C ARG A 117 6.09 -7.79 9.64
N PHE A 118 5.82 -8.07 10.92
CA PHE A 118 6.77 -8.69 11.82
C PHE A 118 7.32 -10.02 11.28
N ASP A 119 6.46 -10.90 10.76
CA ASP A 119 6.87 -12.19 10.20
C ASP A 119 7.83 -12.03 9.01
N LEU A 120 7.56 -11.06 8.12
CA LEU A 120 8.41 -10.76 6.97
C LEU A 120 9.74 -10.12 7.40
N GLU A 121 9.69 -9.20 8.36
CA GLU A 121 10.90 -8.59 8.92
C GLU A 121 11.80 -9.66 9.55
N HIS A 122 11.21 -10.56 10.33
CA HIS A 122 11.94 -11.68 10.93
C HIS A 122 12.50 -12.63 9.87
N ALA A 123 11.75 -12.94 8.81
CA ALA A 123 12.22 -13.78 7.71
C ALA A 123 13.40 -13.14 6.96
N LEU A 124 13.36 -11.81 6.76
CA LEU A 124 14.45 -11.04 6.15
C LEU A 124 15.70 -11.04 7.03
N VAL A 125 15.55 -10.82 8.34
CA VAL A 125 16.67 -10.93 9.28
C VAL A 125 17.25 -12.34 9.27
N GLY A 126 16.40 -13.36 9.24
CA GLY A 126 16.81 -14.76 9.12
C GLY A 126 17.56 -15.09 7.83
N SER A 127 17.35 -14.34 6.75
CA SER A 127 18.09 -14.48 5.48
C SER A 127 19.36 -13.62 5.42
N GLY A 128 19.73 -12.96 6.52
CA GLY A 128 20.94 -12.15 6.64
C GLY A 128 20.77 -10.69 6.22
N ARG A 129 19.54 -10.20 6.09
CA ARG A 129 19.22 -8.80 5.77
C ARG A 129 19.06 -7.98 7.05
N SER A 130 19.45 -6.71 7.02
CA SER A 130 19.28 -5.81 8.17
C SER A 130 19.19 -4.36 7.72
N TRP A 131 18.42 -3.54 8.43
CA TRP A 131 18.31 -2.10 8.16
C TRP A 131 18.17 -1.28 9.44
#